data_AF-A0AA40T243-F1
#
_entry.id   AF-A0AA40T243-F1
#
_cell.length_a   1.000
_cell.length_b   1.000
_cell.length_c   1.000
_cell.angle_alpha   90.00
_cell.angle_beta   90.00
_cell.angle_gamma   90.00
#
_symmetry.space_group_name_H-M   'P 1'
#
loop_
_entity.id
_entity.type
_entity.pdbx_description
1 polymer ?
#
loop_
_entity_poly.entity_id
_entity_poly.type
_entity_poly.pdbx_seq_one_letter_code
_entity_poly.pdbx_strand_id
1 'polypeptide(L)'
;MQLLQILVEIANKIRLESSNFRISYSGFPPLEIPIGTVTHLQKMPQDIQDKSLKLLLTKLIYEIHYEGSLVEEVSQRLQTNDQTLKKIASTEVDWQFYEQLEINNNSKGCFHPDFHVLRQETDGSLAVEYDRVTLHIQRNRHLKLEDQSATVNDSVSVLMPSSNIERDLYTVIGEDEPDATTWKDPSNQVVFTYFNFAPEAAIIAMKHITTILNKIKVPFVFKTLHNPLNYKRYDSGFIQFHRSNYEVIRQVLQIIYSETKSHFQEDVPIFTKVLAPGIGLAEHPHPKLLSKYSETFGWNRCQIVANALLEAHKNGNESQEARMKYILKHFDYFKIDLERPYLNPDSEDIYTPLN
;
A
#
# COMPACT_ATOMS: atom_id res chain seq x y z
N MET A 1 20.50 -7.34 -10.09
CA MET A 1 20.73 -7.05 -11.53
C MET A 1 19.57 -6.33 -12.21
N GLN A 2 18.31 -6.77 -12.05
CA GLN A 2 17.14 -6.12 -12.67
C GLN A 2 16.87 -4.69 -12.15
N LEU A 3 17.01 -4.44 -10.83
CA LEU A 3 16.76 -3.12 -10.25
C LEU A 3 17.69 -2.02 -10.78
N LEU A 4 19.00 -2.27 -10.85
CA LEU A 4 19.96 -1.28 -11.33
C LEU A 4 19.66 -0.87 -12.77
N GLN A 5 19.23 -1.81 -13.61
CA GLN A 5 18.81 -1.53 -14.99
C GLN A 5 17.58 -0.61 -15.02
N ILE A 6 16.58 -0.87 -14.17
CA ILE A 6 15.39 -0.01 -14.06
C ILE A 6 15.78 1.40 -13.58
N LEU A 7 16.69 1.52 -12.61
CA LEU A 7 17.14 2.83 -12.12
C LEU A 7 17.94 3.61 -13.17
N VAL A 8 18.78 2.92 -13.95
CA VAL A 8 19.47 3.51 -15.10
C VAL A 8 18.45 3.98 -16.14
N GLU A 9 17.41 3.19 -16.39
CA GLU A 9 16.32 3.57 -17.29
C GLU A 9 15.60 4.83 -16.79
N ILE A 10 15.20 4.86 -15.52
CA ILE A 10 14.57 6.03 -14.87
C ILE A 10 15.48 7.27 -15.02
N ALA A 11 16.76 7.14 -14.69
CA ALA A 11 17.74 8.21 -14.78
C ALA A 11 17.91 8.73 -16.21
N ASN A 12 17.76 7.86 -17.22
CA ASN A 12 17.92 8.23 -18.63
C ASN A 12 16.62 8.74 -19.29
N LYS A 13 15.46 8.17 -18.96
CA LYS A 13 14.19 8.42 -19.68
C LYS A 13 13.37 9.58 -19.12
N ILE A 14 13.61 9.99 -17.87
CA ILE A 14 12.90 11.13 -17.27
C ILE A 14 13.50 12.46 -17.75
N ARG A 15 12.64 13.41 -18.11
CA ARG A 15 13.00 14.81 -18.39
C ARG A 15 12.16 15.74 -17.52
N LEU A 16 12.82 16.74 -16.95
CA LEU A 16 12.26 17.70 -16.01
C LEU A 16 12.25 19.09 -16.64
N GLU A 17 11.07 19.67 -16.80
CA GLU A 17 10.88 21.05 -17.25
C GLU A 17 10.32 21.86 -16.07
N SER A 18 11.23 22.37 -15.23
CA SER A 18 10.89 23.05 -13.97
C SER A 18 10.07 24.33 -14.16
N SER A 19 10.25 25.05 -15.28
CA SER A 19 9.48 26.26 -15.60
C SER A 19 7.98 26.02 -15.71
N ASN A 20 7.57 24.87 -16.25
CA ASN A 20 6.16 24.54 -16.50
C ASN A 20 5.63 23.41 -15.60
N PHE A 21 6.42 22.97 -14.60
CA PHE A 21 6.09 21.82 -13.75
C PHE A 21 5.73 20.57 -14.55
N ARG A 22 6.43 20.36 -15.66
CA ARG A 22 6.19 19.26 -16.59
C ARG A 22 7.26 18.20 -16.42
N ILE A 23 6.82 16.94 -16.32
CA ILE A 23 7.70 15.78 -16.24
C ILE A 23 7.32 14.82 -17.35
N SER A 24 8.27 14.46 -18.20
CA SER A 24 8.05 13.46 -19.24
C SER A 24 8.89 12.21 -18.98
N TYR A 25 8.31 11.06 -19.31
CA TYR A 25 8.97 9.76 -19.33
C TYR A 25 8.81 9.18 -20.73
N SER A 26 9.92 8.85 -21.40
CA SER A 26 9.87 8.35 -22.78
C SER A 26 8.96 7.11 -22.91
N GLY A 27 7.95 7.21 -23.76
CA GLY A 27 6.92 6.18 -23.95
C GLY A 27 5.57 6.49 -23.31
N PHE A 28 5.51 7.44 -22.38
CA PHE A 28 4.30 7.77 -21.60
C PHE A 28 3.85 9.21 -21.84
N PRO A 29 2.54 9.52 -21.68
CA PRO A 29 2.06 10.88 -21.62
C PRO A 29 2.81 11.67 -20.54
N PRO A 30 3.18 12.94 -20.82
CA PRO A 30 3.80 13.78 -19.82
C PRO A 30 2.81 14.05 -18.68
N LEU A 31 3.34 14.07 -17.45
CA LEU A 31 2.60 14.54 -16.29
C LEU A 31 2.69 16.06 -16.26
N GLU A 32 1.54 16.71 -16.46
CA GLU A 32 1.39 18.16 -16.51
C GLU A 32 0.30 18.59 -15.52
N ILE A 33 0.52 19.72 -14.85
CA ILE A 33 -0.49 20.36 -14.02
C ILE A 33 -1.21 21.46 -14.80
N PRO A 34 -2.49 21.77 -14.46
CA PRO A 34 -3.24 22.81 -15.16
C PRO A 34 -2.51 24.15 -15.20
N ILE A 35 -2.59 24.87 -16.32
CA ILE A 35 -1.89 26.17 -16.54
C ILE A 35 -2.20 27.19 -15.43
N GLY A 36 -3.44 27.21 -14.93
CA GLY A 36 -3.83 28.04 -13.78
C GLY A 36 -2.99 27.72 -12.55
N THR A 37 -2.84 26.43 -12.22
CA THR A 37 -2.03 25.95 -11.10
C THR A 37 -0.54 26.26 -11.29
N VAL A 38 0.00 26.11 -12.50
CA VAL A 38 1.39 26.49 -12.83
C VAL A 38 1.63 27.96 -12.48
N THR A 39 0.73 28.84 -12.92
CA THR A 39 0.85 30.29 -12.71
C THR A 39 0.84 30.64 -11.22
N HIS A 40 0.06 29.93 -10.41
CA HIS A 40 0.07 30.09 -8.96
C HIS A 40 1.37 29.57 -8.32
N LEU A 41 1.83 28.38 -8.71
CA LEU A 41 3.05 27.79 -8.16
C LEU A 41 4.31 28.60 -8.48
N GLN A 42 4.42 29.15 -9.69
CA GLN A 42 5.54 30.02 -10.07
C GLN A 42 5.68 31.27 -9.18
N LYS A 43 4.58 31.71 -8.54
CA LYS A 43 4.56 32.84 -7.59
C LYS A 43 4.89 32.42 -6.16
N MET A 44 4.92 31.13 -5.87
CA MET A 44 5.23 30.60 -4.54
C MET A 44 6.74 30.61 -4.29
N PRO A 45 7.18 30.58 -3.02
CA PRO A 45 8.58 30.38 -2.68
C PRO A 45 9.19 29.13 -3.32
N GLN A 46 10.49 29.16 -3.60
CA GLN A 46 11.20 28.08 -4.30
C GLN A 46 11.04 26.72 -3.60
N ASP A 47 10.99 26.69 -2.26
CA ASP A 47 10.84 25.44 -1.52
C ASP A 47 9.47 24.78 -1.76
N ILE A 48 8.41 25.57 -1.99
CA ILE A 48 7.08 25.07 -2.36
C ILE A 48 7.09 24.54 -3.79
N GLN A 49 7.73 25.25 -4.72
CA GLN A 49 7.88 24.79 -6.10
C GLN A 49 8.63 23.45 -6.16
N ASP A 50 9.72 23.35 -5.41
CA ASP A 50 10.53 22.13 -5.32
C ASP A 50 9.76 20.97 -4.70
N LYS A 51 8.94 21.22 -3.66
CA LYS A 51 8.06 20.21 -3.05
C LYS A 51 7.03 19.69 -4.07
N SER A 52 6.43 20.57 -4.87
CA SER A 52 5.48 20.19 -5.92
C SER A 52 6.14 19.34 -7.01
N LEU A 53 7.30 19.75 -7.52
CA LEU A 53 8.06 18.96 -8.50
C LEU A 53 8.45 17.58 -7.95
N LYS A 54 8.91 17.53 -6.70
CA LYS A 54 9.22 16.28 -6.01
C LYS A 54 8.01 15.36 -5.95
N LEU A 55 6.84 15.89 -5.60
CA LEU A 55 5.60 15.10 -5.49
C LEU A 55 5.21 14.52 -6.86
N LEU A 56 5.22 15.34 -7.91
CA LEU A 56 4.92 14.91 -9.28
C LEU A 56 5.90 13.83 -9.76
N LEU A 57 7.19 14.02 -9.49
CA LEU A 57 8.22 13.06 -9.89
C LEU A 57 8.09 11.74 -9.12
N THR A 58 7.82 11.81 -7.83
CA THR A 58 7.59 10.62 -6.99
C THR A 58 6.39 9.84 -7.51
N LYS A 59 5.28 10.55 -7.78
CA LYS A 59 4.04 9.98 -8.32
C LYS A 59 4.30 9.26 -9.64
N LEU A 60 4.99 9.90 -10.58
CA LEU A 60 5.30 9.31 -11.89
C LEU A 60 6.12 8.02 -11.77
N ILE A 61 7.17 8.02 -10.95
CA ILE A 61 8.01 6.82 -10.75
C ILE A 61 7.18 5.70 -10.09
N TYR A 62 6.33 6.06 -9.12
CA TYR A 62 5.45 5.13 -8.43
C TYR A 62 4.44 4.48 -9.39
N GLU A 63 3.69 5.27 -10.15
CA GLU A 63 2.64 4.79 -11.07
C GLU A 63 3.20 3.90 -12.20
N ILE A 64 4.42 4.20 -12.68
CA ILE A 64 5.05 3.41 -13.76
C ILE A 64 5.69 2.12 -13.23
N HIS A 65 6.51 2.22 -12.18
CA HIS A 65 7.41 1.12 -11.80
C HIS A 65 7.00 0.38 -10.53
N TYR A 66 6.25 1.02 -9.62
CA TYR A 66 5.81 0.38 -8.39
C TYR A 66 4.41 -0.20 -8.54
N GLU A 67 3.45 0.61 -8.98
CA GLU A 67 2.05 0.21 -9.15
C GLU A 67 1.81 -0.43 -10.53
N GLY A 68 2.49 0.05 -11.58
CA GLY A 68 2.31 -0.42 -12.96
C GLY A 68 1.04 0.13 -13.64
N SER A 69 0.28 1.00 -12.99
CA SER A 69 -1.00 1.53 -13.47
C SER A 69 -0.88 2.33 -14.78
N LEU A 70 0.19 3.11 -14.95
CA LEU A 70 0.35 3.97 -16.13
C LEU A 70 0.75 3.18 -17.39
N VAL A 71 1.39 2.02 -17.24
CA VAL A 71 1.75 1.14 -18.38
C VAL A 71 0.49 0.66 -19.09
N GLU A 72 -0.55 0.37 -18.31
CA GLU A 72 -1.84 -0.06 -18.83
C GLU A 72 -2.59 1.08 -19.54
N GLU A 73 -2.66 2.27 -18.93
CA GLU A 73 -3.34 3.42 -19.54
C GLU A 73 -2.73 3.77 -20.92
N VAL A 74 -1.42 3.63 -21.06
CA VAL A 74 -0.70 3.90 -22.31
C VAL A 74 -0.96 2.85 -23.39
N SER A 75 -1.16 1.59 -23.01
CA SER A 75 -1.50 0.52 -23.96
C SER A 75 -2.87 0.75 -24.63
N GLN A 76 -3.75 1.56 -24.03
CA GLN A 76 -5.14 1.77 -24.45
C GLN A 76 -5.38 3.04 -25.29
N ARG A 77 -4.39 3.54 -26.06
CA ARG A 77 -4.39 4.86 -26.75
C ARG A 77 -5.50 5.17 -27.79
N LEU A 78 -6.54 4.37 -27.93
CA LEU A 78 -7.72 4.67 -28.76
C LEU A 78 -8.98 4.68 -27.90
N GLN A 79 -9.32 5.83 -27.30
CA GLN A 79 -10.51 6.00 -26.45
C GLN A 79 -11.80 5.75 -27.25
N THR A 80 -12.22 4.49 -27.29
CA THR A 80 -13.58 4.12 -27.70
C THR A 80 -14.53 4.41 -26.55
N ASN A 81 -15.83 4.56 -26.86
CA ASN A 81 -16.85 4.69 -25.82
C ASN A 81 -16.76 3.55 -24.78
N ASP A 82 -16.45 2.33 -25.23
CA ASP A 82 -16.28 1.17 -24.36
C ASP A 82 -15.13 1.31 -23.36
N GLN A 83 -14.00 1.90 -23.77
CA GLN A 83 -12.88 2.15 -22.86
C GLN A 83 -13.21 3.22 -21.83
N THR A 84 -13.90 4.28 -22.24
CA THR A 84 -14.39 5.32 -21.32
C THR A 84 -15.35 4.75 -20.29
N LEU A 85 -16.29 3.90 -20.72
CA LEU A 85 -17.23 3.21 -19.83
C LEU A 85 -16.50 2.29 -18.86
N LYS A 86 -15.50 1.51 -19.33
CA LYS A 86 -14.66 0.67 -18.45
C LYS A 86 -13.91 1.50 -17.41
N LYS A 87 -13.38 2.67 -17.77
CA LYS A 87 -12.69 3.56 -16.84
C LYS A 87 -13.62 4.15 -15.79
N ILE A 88 -14.86 4.49 -16.15
CA ILE A 88 -15.87 4.93 -15.17
C ILE A 88 -16.22 3.76 -14.24
N ALA A 89 -16.52 2.59 -14.81
CA ALA A 89 -16.87 1.39 -14.05
C ALA A 89 -15.75 0.95 -13.09
N SER A 90 -14.48 1.16 -13.44
CA SER A 90 -13.34 0.79 -12.61
C SER A 90 -13.18 1.68 -11.36
N THR A 91 -13.86 2.83 -11.30
CA THR A 91 -13.90 3.71 -10.12
C THR A 91 -15.02 3.38 -9.14
N GLU A 92 -15.99 2.56 -9.57
CA GLU A 92 -17.12 2.15 -8.76
C GLU A 92 -16.84 0.84 -8.02
N VAL A 93 -17.65 0.56 -6.99
CA VAL A 93 -17.62 -0.74 -6.31
C VAL A 93 -18.30 -1.77 -7.19
N ASP A 94 -17.56 -2.82 -7.56
CA ASP A 94 -18.15 -4.00 -8.19
C ASP A 94 -18.78 -4.88 -7.09
N TRP A 95 -20.09 -4.75 -6.90
CA TRP A 95 -20.80 -5.44 -5.82
C TRP A 95 -20.79 -6.96 -5.96
N GLN A 96 -20.74 -7.50 -7.18
CA GLN A 96 -20.67 -8.93 -7.40
C GLN A 96 -19.33 -9.49 -6.93
N PHE A 97 -18.24 -8.81 -7.29
CA PHE A 97 -16.91 -9.20 -6.85
C PHE A 97 -16.73 -8.95 -5.33
N TYR A 98 -17.28 -7.86 -4.81
CA TYR A 98 -17.33 -7.61 -3.36
C TYR A 98 -18.00 -8.77 -2.60
N GLU A 99 -19.17 -9.24 -3.04
CA GLU A 99 -19.83 -10.38 -2.41
C GLU A 99 -18.98 -11.66 -2.47
N GLN A 100 -18.25 -11.89 -3.56
CA GLN A 100 -17.33 -13.02 -3.67
C GLN A 100 -16.18 -12.93 -2.66
N LEU A 101 -15.62 -11.74 -2.45
CA LEU A 101 -14.62 -11.51 -1.41
C LEU A 101 -15.22 -11.73 -0.02
N GLU A 102 -16.40 -11.17 0.26
CA GLU A 102 -17.07 -11.25 1.56
C GLU A 102 -17.45 -12.68 1.93
N ILE A 103 -18.02 -13.47 1.02
CA ILE A 103 -18.37 -14.89 1.28
C ILE A 103 -17.12 -15.74 1.54
N ASN A 104 -15.96 -15.33 1.03
CA ASN A 104 -14.69 -16.01 1.27
C ASN A 104 -13.88 -15.40 2.43
N ASN A 105 -14.36 -14.31 3.04
CA ASN A 105 -13.79 -13.76 4.26
C ASN A 105 -14.29 -14.58 5.47
N ASN A 106 -13.39 -15.33 6.10
CA ASN A 106 -13.69 -16.11 7.30
C ASN A 106 -13.31 -15.40 8.60
N SER A 107 -13.03 -14.09 8.57
CA SER A 107 -12.82 -13.28 9.77
C SER A 107 -14.15 -12.88 10.40
N LYS A 108 -14.19 -12.86 11.73
CA LYS A 108 -15.34 -12.38 12.51
C LYS A 108 -15.21 -10.93 12.96
N GLY A 109 -14.12 -10.26 12.57
CA GLY A 109 -13.74 -8.93 13.06
C GLY A 109 -12.90 -9.01 14.33
N CYS A 110 -12.42 -7.84 14.76
CA CYS A 110 -11.60 -7.68 15.94
C CYS A 110 -12.25 -6.70 16.93
N PHE A 111 -11.90 -6.83 18.21
CA PHE A 111 -12.34 -5.90 19.23
C PHE A 111 -11.39 -4.71 19.29
N HIS A 112 -11.89 -3.53 18.93
CA HIS A 112 -11.13 -2.29 19.06
C HIS A 112 -11.30 -1.73 20.47
N PRO A 113 -10.20 -1.46 21.22
CA PRO A 113 -10.27 -0.99 22.60
C PRO A 113 -10.63 0.50 22.72
N ASP A 114 -10.73 0.97 23.96
CA ASP A 114 -10.75 2.38 24.37
C ASP A 114 -11.93 3.22 23.92
N PHE A 115 -13.06 2.58 23.60
CA PHE A 115 -14.32 3.29 23.44
C PHE A 115 -14.90 3.68 24.80
N HIS A 116 -15.32 4.93 24.96
CA HIS A 116 -15.95 5.40 26.19
C HIS A 116 -17.46 5.46 26.03
N VAL A 117 -18.21 4.90 27.00
CA VAL A 117 -19.67 4.96 26.99
C VAL A 117 -20.13 6.38 27.30
N LEU A 118 -20.68 7.09 26.31
CA LEU A 118 -21.19 8.45 26.49
C LEU A 118 -22.56 8.46 27.16
N ARG A 119 -23.46 7.57 26.72
CA ARG A 119 -24.82 7.45 27.24
C ARG A 119 -25.45 6.12 26.83
N GLN A 120 -26.50 5.76 27.55
CA GLN A 120 -27.41 4.68 27.17
C GLN A 120 -28.66 5.27 26.53
N GLU A 121 -29.04 4.73 25.38
CA GLU A 121 -30.24 5.12 24.65
C GLU A 121 -31.49 4.43 25.26
N THR A 122 -32.67 4.93 24.92
CA THR A 122 -33.95 4.44 25.47
C THR A 122 -34.25 2.98 25.14
N ASP A 123 -33.69 2.47 24.04
CA ASP A 123 -33.81 1.07 23.60
C ASP A 123 -32.77 0.13 24.27
N GLY A 124 -31.92 0.67 25.15
CA GLY A 124 -30.86 -0.08 25.83
C GLY A 124 -29.54 -0.21 25.05
N SER A 125 -29.46 0.32 23.83
CA SER A 125 -28.20 0.47 23.10
C SER A 125 -27.30 1.51 23.76
N LEU A 126 -26.01 1.49 23.43
CA LEU A 126 -25.03 2.46 23.94
C LEU A 126 -24.52 3.35 22.81
N ALA A 127 -24.42 4.64 23.10
CA ALA A 127 -23.60 5.56 22.32
C ALA A 127 -22.20 5.54 22.94
N VAL A 128 -21.21 5.10 22.16
CA VAL A 128 -19.80 5.02 22.57
C VAL A 128 -18.96 5.93 21.69
N GLU A 129 -17.88 6.48 22.24
CA GLU A 129 -16.98 7.39 21.52
C GLU A 129 -15.54 6.88 21.52
N TYR A 130 -14.91 6.96 20.35
CA TYR A 130 -13.48 6.85 20.16
C TYR A 130 -13.04 7.90 19.13
N ASP A 131 -11.98 8.65 19.43
CA ASP A 131 -11.42 9.70 18.55
C ASP A 131 -12.50 10.63 17.93
N ARG A 132 -13.43 11.12 18.75
CA ARG A 132 -14.56 12.00 18.35
C ARG A 132 -15.56 11.36 17.38
N VAL A 133 -15.47 10.06 17.14
CA VAL A 133 -16.46 9.30 16.39
C VAL A 133 -17.39 8.62 17.39
N THR A 134 -18.68 8.96 17.31
CA THR A 134 -19.72 8.30 18.10
C THR A 134 -20.33 7.15 17.32
N LEU A 135 -20.33 5.95 17.90
CA LEU A 135 -21.00 4.76 17.38
C LEU A 135 -22.18 4.37 18.28
N HIS A 136 -23.26 3.89 17.65
CA HIS A 136 -24.39 3.30 18.37
C HIS A 136 -24.26 1.77 18.33
N ILE A 137 -24.13 1.14 19.50
CA ILE A 137 -23.82 -0.29 19.62
C ILE A 137 -24.83 -1.07 20.45
N GLN A 138 -25.01 -2.34 20.11
CA GLN A 138 -25.83 -3.29 20.86
C GLN A 138 -24.93 -4.12 21.77
N ARG A 139 -25.22 -4.12 23.08
CA ARG A 139 -24.41 -4.80 24.11
C ARG A 139 -24.13 -6.26 23.76
N ASN A 140 -25.16 -7.01 23.37
CA ASN A 140 -25.05 -8.44 23.08
C ASN A 140 -24.39 -8.78 21.74
N ARG A 141 -24.19 -7.81 20.84
CA ARG A 141 -23.58 -8.05 19.52
C ARG A 141 -22.17 -7.47 19.40
N HIS A 142 -21.93 -6.34 20.04
CA HIS A 142 -20.70 -5.57 19.81
C HIS A 142 -19.78 -5.53 21.03
N LEU A 143 -20.20 -6.01 22.21
CA LEU A 143 -19.35 -6.06 23.40
C LEU A 143 -18.99 -7.48 23.78
N LYS A 144 -17.80 -7.62 24.38
CA LYS A 144 -17.41 -8.85 25.10
C LYS A 144 -18.37 -9.08 26.26
N LEU A 145 -18.51 -10.34 26.67
CA LEU A 145 -19.40 -10.72 27.77
C LEU A 145 -19.11 -9.93 29.07
N GLU A 146 -17.84 -9.67 29.35
CA GLU A 146 -17.38 -8.89 30.51
C GLU A 146 -17.78 -7.40 30.46
N ASP A 147 -17.91 -6.83 29.26
CA ASP A 147 -18.25 -5.42 29.03
C ASP A 147 -19.77 -5.20 28.89
N GLN A 148 -20.58 -6.26 28.84
CA GLN A 148 -22.02 -6.13 28.59
C GLN A 148 -22.78 -5.38 29.69
N SER A 149 -22.22 -5.28 30.91
CA SER A 149 -22.78 -4.50 32.01
C SER A 149 -22.23 -3.07 32.10
N ALA A 150 -21.40 -2.63 31.15
CA ALA A 150 -20.78 -1.30 31.18
C ALA A 150 -21.80 -0.16 31.30
N THR A 151 -21.43 0.87 32.03
CA THR A 151 -22.22 2.05 32.33
C THR A 151 -21.54 3.31 31.78
N VAL A 152 -22.20 4.46 31.92
CA VAL A 152 -21.69 5.73 31.40
C VAL A 152 -20.32 6.04 32.02
N ASN A 153 -19.38 6.46 31.17
CA ASN A 153 -17.94 6.68 31.43
C ASN A 153 -17.05 5.43 31.53
N ASP A 154 -17.61 4.22 31.45
CA ASP A 154 -16.77 3.03 31.37
C ASP A 154 -16.06 2.96 30.00
N SER A 155 -14.84 2.43 30.01
CA SER A 155 -14.11 2.06 28.79
C SER A 155 -14.49 0.63 28.40
N VAL A 156 -14.78 0.40 27.12
CA VAL A 156 -15.19 -0.89 26.57
C VAL A 156 -14.45 -1.19 25.27
N SER A 157 -14.32 -2.46 24.93
CA SER A 157 -13.88 -2.86 23.59
C SER A 157 -15.07 -3.14 22.69
N VAL A 158 -15.07 -2.58 21.48
CA VAL A 158 -16.17 -2.70 20.51
C VAL A 158 -15.75 -3.62 19.37
N LEU A 159 -16.57 -4.62 19.07
CA LEU A 159 -16.38 -5.50 17.90
C LEU A 159 -16.57 -4.68 16.63
N MET A 160 -15.50 -4.55 15.86
CA MET A 160 -15.49 -3.92 14.55
C MET A 160 -15.87 -4.92 13.46
N PRO A 161 -16.43 -4.46 12.32
CA PRO A 161 -16.68 -5.32 11.17
C PRO A 161 -15.43 -6.08 10.72
N SER A 162 -15.62 -7.29 10.19
CA SER A 162 -14.55 -8.13 9.64
C SER A 162 -13.91 -7.56 8.37
N SER A 163 -14.61 -6.65 7.70
CA SER A 163 -14.17 -6.02 6.47
C SER A 163 -14.57 -4.55 6.38
N ASN A 164 -13.88 -3.79 5.54
CA ASN A 164 -14.30 -2.47 5.11
C ASN A 164 -13.82 -2.17 3.68
N ILE A 165 -14.42 -1.16 3.06
CA ILE A 165 -13.89 -0.57 1.82
C ILE A 165 -13.18 0.73 2.17
N GLU A 166 -11.92 0.83 1.77
CA GLU A 166 -11.12 2.05 1.86
C GLU A 166 -10.58 2.38 0.47
N ARG A 167 -11.05 3.51 -0.11
CA ARG A 167 -10.70 3.90 -1.48
C ARG A 167 -11.05 2.79 -2.48
N ASP A 168 -10.03 2.22 -3.12
CA ASP A 168 -10.09 1.15 -4.12
C ASP A 168 -9.89 -0.26 -3.53
N LEU A 169 -9.73 -0.38 -2.21
CA LEU A 169 -9.38 -1.61 -1.53
C LEU A 169 -10.52 -2.16 -0.68
N TYR A 170 -10.76 -3.46 -0.79
CA TYR A 170 -11.43 -4.27 0.22
C TYR A 170 -10.40 -4.71 1.25
N THR A 171 -10.62 -4.37 2.52
CA THR A 171 -9.72 -4.65 3.64
C THR A 171 -10.35 -5.68 4.56
N VAL A 172 -9.55 -6.65 5.02
CA VAL A 172 -9.89 -7.59 6.08
C VAL A 172 -8.85 -7.51 7.19
N ILE A 173 -9.35 -7.54 8.42
CA ILE A 173 -8.54 -7.52 9.63
C ILE A 173 -8.63 -8.90 10.31
N GLY A 174 -7.48 -9.42 10.74
CA GLY A 174 -7.41 -10.69 11.48
C GLY A 174 -8.05 -10.59 12.86
N GLU A 175 -8.54 -11.72 13.39
CA GLU A 175 -9.29 -11.75 14.67
C GLU A 175 -8.41 -11.41 15.88
N ASP A 176 -7.12 -11.76 15.84
CA ASP A 176 -6.13 -11.45 16.86
C ASP A 176 -5.31 -10.19 16.51
N GLU A 177 -5.90 -9.25 15.77
CA GLU A 177 -5.21 -7.98 15.48
C GLU A 177 -4.84 -7.27 16.79
N PRO A 178 -3.55 -6.98 17.00
CA PRO A 178 -3.11 -6.28 18.19
C PRO A 178 -3.50 -4.82 18.04
N ASP A 179 -3.83 -4.18 19.17
CA ASP A 179 -4.26 -2.77 19.22
C ASP A 179 -3.43 -1.87 18.28
N ALA A 180 -4.04 -0.89 17.62
CA ALA A 180 -3.44 -0.05 16.59
C ALA A 180 -2.10 0.60 17.00
N THR A 181 -1.83 0.68 18.30
CA THR A 181 -0.55 1.10 18.90
C THR A 181 0.61 0.13 18.63
N THR A 182 0.34 -1.17 18.51
CA THR A 182 1.34 -2.24 18.33
C THR A 182 1.93 -2.30 16.92
N TRP A 183 1.16 -1.97 15.89
CA TRP A 183 1.69 -1.78 14.52
C TRP A 183 2.61 -0.55 14.43
N LYS A 184 2.47 0.39 15.36
CA LYS A 184 3.30 1.59 15.47
C LYS A 184 4.49 1.40 16.41
N ASP A 185 4.55 0.27 17.13
CA ASP A 185 5.68 -0.03 18.00
C ASP A 185 6.94 -0.27 17.14
N PRO A 186 7.98 0.59 17.26
CA PRO A 186 9.21 0.44 16.49
C PRO A 186 9.94 -0.88 16.74
N SER A 187 9.67 -1.57 17.86
CA SER A 187 10.24 -2.89 18.16
C SER A 187 9.59 -4.02 17.35
N ASN A 188 8.37 -3.81 16.85
CA ASN A 188 7.61 -4.78 16.08
C ASN A 188 7.69 -4.47 14.59
N GLN A 189 8.78 -4.87 13.95
CA GLN A 189 8.97 -4.67 12.52
C GLN A 189 7.82 -5.28 11.71
N VAL A 190 7.19 -4.44 10.89
CA VAL A 190 6.08 -4.83 10.01
C VAL A 190 6.61 -5.18 8.62
N VAL A 191 6.02 -6.19 8.01
CA VAL A 191 6.35 -6.67 6.67
C VAL A 191 5.10 -6.68 5.81
N PHE A 192 5.29 -6.34 4.54
CA PHE A 192 4.28 -6.36 3.50
C PHE A 192 4.65 -7.41 2.47
N THR A 193 3.70 -8.27 2.10
CA THR A 193 3.79 -9.09 0.89
C THR A 193 2.75 -8.61 -0.10
N TYR A 194 3.19 -8.22 -1.30
CA TYR A 194 2.39 -7.69 -2.39
C TYR A 194 2.09 -8.79 -3.41
N PHE A 195 0.90 -8.74 -3.98
CA PHE A 195 0.38 -9.71 -4.94
C PHE A 195 0.04 -9.03 -6.27
N ASN A 196 0.67 -9.53 -7.33
CA ASN A 196 0.29 -9.28 -8.71
C ASN A 196 -0.45 -10.52 -9.24
N PHE A 197 -1.73 -10.57 -8.91
CA PHE A 197 -2.60 -11.71 -9.20
C PHE A 197 -3.88 -11.28 -9.90
N ALA A 198 -4.61 -12.22 -10.47
CA ALA A 198 -5.93 -11.99 -11.04
C ALA A 198 -7.03 -12.04 -9.95
N PRO A 199 -8.25 -11.51 -10.21
CA PRO A 199 -9.35 -11.51 -9.25
C PRO A 199 -9.68 -12.90 -8.67
N GLU A 200 -9.50 -13.96 -9.46
CA GLU A 200 -9.76 -15.34 -9.04
C GLU A 200 -8.81 -15.80 -7.93
N ALA A 201 -7.52 -15.44 -8.04
CA ALA A 201 -6.54 -15.74 -7.01
C ALA A 201 -6.79 -14.93 -5.73
N ALA A 202 -7.31 -13.70 -5.84
CA ALA A 202 -7.64 -12.88 -4.69
C ALA A 202 -8.74 -13.49 -3.82
N ILE A 203 -9.78 -14.08 -4.44
CA ILE A 203 -10.84 -14.79 -3.73
C ILE A 203 -10.28 -16.00 -2.97
N ILE A 204 -9.40 -16.78 -3.61
CA ILE A 204 -8.78 -17.96 -2.99
C ILE A 204 -7.82 -17.54 -1.87
N ALA A 205 -7.03 -16.49 -2.09
CA ALA A 205 -6.16 -15.91 -1.07
C ALA A 205 -6.97 -15.43 0.14
N MET A 206 -8.08 -14.72 -0.08
CA MET A 206 -8.99 -14.26 0.99
C MET A 206 -9.43 -15.41 1.89
N LYS A 207 -9.88 -16.51 1.28
CA LYS A 207 -10.30 -17.72 2.00
C LYS A 207 -9.18 -18.32 2.83
N HIS A 208 -8.02 -18.59 2.22
CA HIS A 208 -6.90 -19.25 2.89
C HIS A 208 -6.28 -18.39 3.99
N ILE A 209 -6.03 -17.11 3.70
CA ILE A 209 -5.46 -16.16 4.67
C ILE A 209 -6.36 -16.08 5.90
N THR A 210 -7.65 -15.79 5.71
CA THR A 210 -8.58 -15.61 6.84
C THR A 210 -8.86 -16.91 7.58
N THR A 211 -8.91 -18.06 6.90
CA THR A 211 -9.13 -19.35 7.57
C THR A 211 -7.90 -19.78 8.36
N ILE A 212 -6.71 -19.77 7.75
CA ILE A 212 -5.52 -20.35 8.34
C ILE A 212 -4.96 -19.44 9.42
N LEU A 213 -4.79 -18.14 9.14
CA LEU A 213 -4.14 -17.21 10.07
C LEU A 213 -5.00 -16.95 11.31
N ASN A 214 -6.32 -16.81 11.18
CA ASN A 214 -7.21 -16.68 12.35
C ASN A 214 -7.18 -17.96 13.20
N LYS A 215 -7.17 -19.15 12.57
CA LYS A 215 -7.12 -20.43 13.31
C LYS A 215 -5.87 -20.56 14.18
N ILE A 216 -4.72 -20.05 13.70
CA ILE A 216 -3.44 -20.10 14.41
C ILE A 216 -3.10 -18.80 15.13
N LYS A 217 -4.04 -17.85 15.18
CA LYS A 217 -3.93 -16.58 15.90
C LYS A 217 -2.76 -15.70 15.46
N VAL A 218 -2.51 -15.66 14.16
CA VAL A 218 -1.52 -14.74 13.58
C VAL A 218 -2.21 -13.43 13.23
N PRO A 219 -1.75 -12.28 13.76
CA PRO A 219 -2.25 -10.99 13.35
C PRO A 219 -1.91 -10.66 11.90
N PHE A 220 -2.88 -10.12 11.18
CA PHE A 220 -2.69 -9.64 9.82
C PHE A 220 -3.70 -8.55 9.44
N VAL A 221 -3.34 -7.76 8.43
CA VAL A 221 -4.28 -6.97 7.63
C VAL A 221 -4.09 -7.39 6.18
N PHE A 222 -5.15 -7.85 5.53
CA PHE A 222 -5.11 -8.21 4.11
C PHE A 222 -5.97 -7.23 3.32
N LYS A 223 -5.40 -6.65 2.26
CA LYS A 223 -6.09 -5.73 1.37
C LYS A 223 -6.01 -6.25 -0.06
N THR A 224 -7.09 -6.14 -0.81
CA THR A 224 -7.13 -6.44 -2.25
C THR A 224 -8.07 -5.47 -2.93
N LEU A 225 -7.88 -5.23 -4.23
CA LEU A 225 -8.76 -4.32 -4.97
C LEU A 225 -10.21 -4.81 -4.94
N HIS A 226 -11.17 -3.90 -4.76
CA HIS A 226 -12.60 -4.25 -4.71
C HIS A 226 -13.27 -4.31 -6.09
N ASN A 227 -12.51 -4.06 -7.18
CA ASN A 227 -13.02 -4.04 -8.54
C ASN A 227 -12.10 -4.86 -9.45
N PRO A 228 -12.63 -5.89 -10.14
CA PRO A 228 -11.83 -6.80 -10.97
C PRO A 228 -11.14 -6.08 -12.14
N LEU A 229 -11.66 -4.94 -12.61
CA LEU A 229 -11.07 -4.17 -13.70
C LEU A 229 -9.70 -3.58 -13.34
N ASN A 230 -9.38 -3.47 -12.05
CA ASN A 230 -8.15 -2.84 -11.55
C ASN A 230 -6.99 -3.83 -11.30
N TYR A 231 -7.19 -5.14 -11.46
CA TYR A 231 -6.20 -6.21 -11.15
C TYR A 231 -5.00 -6.31 -12.12
N LYS A 232 -4.65 -5.22 -12.78
CA LYS A 232 -3.51 -5.12 -13.69
C LYS A 232 -2.29 -4.44 -13.05
N ARG A 233 -2.39 -4.20 -11.74
CA ARG A 233 -1.37 -3.55 -10.93
C ARG A 233 -0.43 -4.58 -10.33
N TYR A 234 0.83 -4.20 -10.16
CA TYR A 234 1.82 -5.03 -9.47
C TYR A 234 1.51 -5.20 -7.98
N ASP A 235 0.71 -4.32 -7.41
CA ASP A 235 0.24 -4.31 -6.02
C ASP A 235 -1.27 -4.52 -5.89
N SER A 236 -1.86 -5.37 -6.74
CA SER A 236 -3.31 -5.65 -6.77
C SER A 236 -3.88 -6.16 -5.44
N GLY A 237 -3.03 -6.68 -4.56
CA GLY A 237 -3.32 -6.85 -3.14
C GLY A 237 -2.05 -6.87 -2.30
N PHE A 238 -2.19 -6.82 -0.99
CA PHE A 238 -1.09 -7.03 -0.06
C PHE A 238 -1.55 -7.54 1.30
N ILE A 239 -0.69 -8.28 1.98
CA ILE A 239 -0.85 -8.66 3.39
C ILE A 239 0.23 -7.99 4.24
N GLN A 240 -0.21 -7.40 5.34
CA GLN A 240 0.61 -6.83 6.39
C GLN A 240 0.66 -7.78 7.59
N PHE A 241 1.86 -8.02 8.13
CA PHE A 241 2.07 -8.89 9.30
C PHE A 241 3.37 -8.52 10.03
N HIS A 242 3.52 -8.98 11.27
CA HIS A 242 4.78 -8.81 12.01
C HIS A 242 5.88 -9.73 11.45
N ARG A 243 7.11 -9.21 11.32
CA ARG A 243 8.29 -9.92 10.82
C ARG A 243 8.52 -11.27 11.50
N SER A 244 8.22 -11.39 12.79
CA SER A 244 8.32 -12.64 13.56
C SER A 244 7.45 -13.78 13.01
N ASN A 245 6.35 -13.45 12.31
CA ASN A 245 5.41 -14.41 11.75
C ASN A 245 5.77 -14.82 10.31
N TYR A 246 6.90 -14.35 9.77
CA TYR A 246 7.25 -14.56 8.37
C TYR A 246 7.23 -16.03 7.94
N GLU A 247 7.78 -16.95 8.74
CA GLU A 247 7.83 -18.37 8.37
C GLU A 247 6.42 -18.97 8.25
N VAL A 248 5.51 -18.60 9.16
CA VAL A 248 4.11 -19.03 9.11
C VAL A 248 3.41 -18.44 7.89
N ILE A 249 3.62 -17.15 7.62
CA ILE A 249 3.06 -16.48 6.45
C ILE A 249 3.57 -17.12 5.17
N ARG A 250 4.88 -17.40 5.08
CA ARG A 250 5.51 -18.08 3.95
C ARG A 250 4.82 -19.40 3.64
N GLN A 251 4.53 -20.23 4.64
CA GLN A 251 3.83 -21.50 4.44
C GLN A 251 2.40 -21.31 3.91
N VAL A 252 1.67 -20.31 4.40
CA VAL A 252 0.34 -19.97 3.88
C VAL A 252 0.42 -19.49 2.42
N LEU A 253 1.41 -18.65 2.11
CA LEU A 253 1.64 -18.18 0.74
C LEU A 253 2.01 -19.31 -0.22
N GLN A 254 2.78 -20.30 0.23
CA GLN A 254 3.11 -21.49 -0.57
C GLN A 254 1.85 -22.28 -0.96
N ILE A 255 0.91 -22.46 -0.01
CA ILE A 255 -0.37 -23.12 -0.28
C ILE A 255 -1.14 -22.34 -1.36
N ILE A 256 -1.34 -21.04 -1.15
CA ILE A 256 -2.08 -20.17 -2.08
C ILE A 256 -1.42 -20.19 -3.47
N TYR A 257 -0.11 -19.99 -3.53
CA TYR A 257 0.63 -19.91 -4.78
C TYR A 257 0.59 -21.25 -5.54
N SER A 258 0.68 -22.38 -4.84
CA SER A 258 0.61 -23.70 -5.48
C SER A 258 -0.75 -23.98 -6.13
N GLU A 259 -1.85 -23.52 -5.52
CA GLU A 259 -3.21 -23.70 -6.02
C GLU A 259 -3.55 -22.72 -7.16
N THR A 260 -2.95 -21.53 -7.14
CA THR A 260 -3.39 -20.41 -8.00
C THR A 260 -2.30 -19.86 -8.92
N LYS A 261 -1.19 -20.58 -9.10
CA LYS A 261 -0.02 -20.14 -9.89
C LYS A 261 -0.37 -19.57 -11.27
N SER A 262 -1.35 -20.16 -11.98
CA SER A 262 -1.78 -19.71 -13.31
C SER A 262 -2.47 -18.35 -13.32
N HIS A 263 -2.88 -17.86 -12.16
CA HIS A 263 -3.54 -16.57 -11.96
C HIS A 263 -2.58 -15.49 -11.46
N PHE A 264 -1.28 -15.79 -11.31
CA PHE A 264 -0.26 -14.79 -11.01
C PHE A 264 0.40 -14.27 -12.30
N GLN A 265 0.67 -12.98 -12.32
CA GLN A 265 1.57 -12.38 -13.32
C GLN A 265 3.02 -12.48 -12.82
N GLU A 266 4.01 -12.26 -13.68
CA GLU A 266 5.41 -12.43 -13.28
C GLU A 266 5.97 -11.24 -12.48
N ASP A 267 5.55 -10.02 -12.85
CA ASP A 267 6.10 -8.77 -12.30
C ASP A 267 5.71 -8.53 -10.83
N VAL A 268 6.59 -7.84 -10.10
CA VAL A 268 6.36 -7.38 -8.73
C VAL A 268 6.71 -5.89 -8.60
N PRO A 269 6.20 -5.17 -7.57
CA PRO A 269 6.54 -3.77 -7.38
C PRO A 269 8.06 -3.56 -7.27
N ILE A 270 8.58 -2.52 -7.93
CA ILE A 270 10.00 -2.17 -7.83
C ILE A 270 10.43 -2.01 -6.36
N PHE A 271 11.69 -2.36 -6.08
CA PHE A 271 12.33 -2.37 -4.75
C PHE A 271 11.89 -3.50 -3.81
N THR A 272 10.93 -4.35 -4.20
CA THR A 272 10.56 -5.52 -3.39
C THR A 272 11.50 -6.70 -3.64
N LYS A 273 11.59 -7.61 -2.66
CA LYS A 273 12.19 -8.93 -2.84
C LYS A 273 11.20 -9.85 -3.54
N VAL A 274 11.60 -10.45 -4.65
CA VAL A 274 10.80 -11.49 -5.30
C VAL A 274 10.79 -12.74 -4.43
N LEU A 275 9.61 -13.15 -3.93
CA LEU A 275 9.42 -14.43 -3.26
C LEU A 275 8.98 -15.53 -4.23
N ALA A 276 8.18 -15.15 -5.23
CA ALA A 276 7.77 -15.97 -6.37
C ALA A 276 7.33 -15.02 -7.51
N PRO A 277 7.20 -15.48 -8.76
CA PRO A 277 6.57 -14.68 -9.83
C PRO A 277 5.23 -14.10 -9.35
N GLY A 278 5.11 -12.77 -9.35
CA GLY A 278 3.92 -12.05 -8.88
C GLY A 278 3.79 -11.86 -7.37
N ILE A 279 4.79 -12.27 -6.58
CA ILE A 279 4.81 -12.08 -5.12
C ILE A 279 6.07 -11.34 -4.70
N GLY A 280 5.91 -10.09 -4.30
CA GLY A 280 6.97 -9.22 -3.79
C GLY A 280 6.88 -9.03 -2.28
N LEU A 281 8.01 -8.84 -1.59
CA LEU A 281 8.04 -8.55 -0.15
C LEU A 281 8.88 -7.32 0.16
N ALA A 282 8.44 -6.53 1.14
CA ALA A 282 9.22 -5.45 1.73
C ALA A 282 8.90 -5.18 3.20
N GLU A 283 9.89 -4.68 3.92
CA GLU A 283 9.73 -4.16 5.28
C GLU A 283 9.09 -2.77 5.25
N HIS A 284 8.12 -2.54 6.13
CA HIS A 284 7.59 -1.20 6.35
C HIS A 284 8.72 -0.25 6.75
N PRO A 285 8.81 0.96 6.17
CA PRO A 285 9.92 1.86 6.47
C PRO A 285 10.00 2.16 7.97
N HIS A 286 11.21 2.09 8.52
CA HIS A 286 11.46 2.37 9.94
C HIS A 286 10.98 3.79 10.31
N PRO A 287 10.42 4.04 11.52
CA PRO A 287 9.86 5.35 11.91
C PRO A 287 10.79 6.57 11.71
N LYS A 288 12.11 6.36 11.85
CA LYS A 288 13.13 7.38 11.54
C LYS A 288 13.08 7.87 10.09
N LEU A 289 12.64 7.03 9.14
CA LEU A 289 12.41 7.38 7.74
C LEU A 289 11.04 8.05 7.54
N LEU A 290 10.01 7.63 8.30
CA LEU A 290 8.64 8.15 8.23
C LEU A 290 8.54 9.62 8.67
N SER A 291 9.44 10.09 9.53
CA SER A 291 9.50 11.52 9.91
C SER A 291 9.90 12.47 8.76
N LYS A 292 10.42 11.93 7.66
CA LYS A 292 10.89 12.71 6.49
C LYS A 292 10.16 12.38 5.20
N TYR A 293 9.50 11.22 5.10
CA TYR A 293 8.89 10.68 3.88
C TYR A 293 7.56 9.99 4.16
N SER A 294 6.83 9.67 3.08
CA SER A 294 5.54 8.97 3.14
C SER A 294 5.60 7.67 3.94
N GLU A 295 4.45 7.32 4.51
CA GLU A 295 4.29 6.14 5.34
C GLU A 295 4.33 4.83 4.55
N THR A 296 3.98 4.88 3.25
CA THR A 296 3.95 3.68 2.41
C THR A 296 5.32 3.35 1.81
N PHE A 297 5.70 2.07 1.82
CA PHE A 297 7.00 1.58 1.34
C PHE A 297 7.33 2.05 -0.09
N GLY A 298 6.43 1.81 -1.05
CA GLY A 298 6.67 2.16 -2.45
C GLY A 298 6.92 3.65 -2.65
N TRP A 299 6.06 4.49 -2.03
CA TRP A 299 6.22 5.94 -2.11
C TRP A 299 7.53 6.40 -1.50
N ASN A 300 7.94 5.81 -0.36
CA ASN A 300 9.20 6.10 0.30
C ASN A 300 10.40 5.87 -0.63
N ARG A 301 10.49 4.70 -1.28
CA ARG A 301 11.61 4.37 -2.17
C ARG A 301 11.59 5.19 -3.46
N CYS A 302 10.42 5.39 -4.06
CA CYS A 302 10.27 6.27 -5.22
C CYS A 302 10.64 7.73 -4.89
N GLN A 303 10.35 8.19 -3.68
CA GLN A 303 10.68 9.56 -3.24
C GLN A 303 12.20 9.77 -3.08
N ILE A 304 12.94 8.76 -2.64
CA ILE A 304 14.41 8.79 -2.59
C ILE A 304 14.99 9.02 -4.00
N VAL A 305 14.49 8.27 -4.99
CA VAL A 305 14.90 8.45 -6.39
C VAL A 305 14.49 9.82 -6.93
N ALA A 306 13.26 10.26 -6.67
CA ALA A 306 12.78 11.57 -7.10
C ALA A 306 13.65 12.71 -6.54
N ASN A 307 14.05 12.64 -5.26
CA ASN A 307 14.91 13.64 -4.64
C ASN A 307 16.28 13.70 -5.30
N ALA A 308 16.87 12.53 -5.61
CA ALA A 308 18.15 12.45 -6.29
C ALA A 308 18.11 13.09 -7.69
N LEU A 309 17.06 12.81 -8.47
CA LEU A 309 16.88 13.38 -9.80
C LEU A 309 16.66 14.90 -9.75
N LEU A 310 15.89 15.39 -8.77
CA LEU A 310 15.66 16.82 -8.58
C LEU A 310 16.95 17.55 -8.13
N GLU A 311 17.78 16.93 -7.28
CA GLU A 311 19.09 17.48 -6.90
C GLU A 311 20.02 17.55 -8.11
N ALA A 312 20.06 16.51 -8.95
CA ALA A 312 20.82 16.51 -10.20
C ALA A 312 20.40 17.66 -11.13
N HIS A 313 19.08 17.85 -11.28
CA HIS A 313 18.49 18.92 -12.09
C HIS A 313 18.89 20.32 -11.58
N LYS A 314 18.76 20.57 -10.27
CA LYS A 314 19.13 21.87 -9.66
C LYS A 314 20.61 22.19 -9.77
N ASN A 315 21.46 21.17 -9.73
CA ASN A 315 22.90 21.32 -9.88
C ASN A 315 23.35 21.38 -11.36
N GLY A 316 22.41 21.35 -12.31
CA GLY A 316 22.67 21.52 -13.74
C GLY A 316 23.40 20.35 -14.41
N ASN A 317 23.56 19.22 -13.74
CA ASN A 317 24.20 18.03 -14.31
C ASN A 317 23.22 16.85 -14.32
N GLU A 318 22.56 16.70 -15.47
CA GLU A 318 21.52 15.69 -15.70
C GLU A 318 21.99 14.51 -16.54
N SER A 319 23.31 14.31 -16.68
CA SER A 319 23.82 13.09 -17.33
C SER A 319 23.34 11.84 -16.58
N GLN A 320 23.23 10.72 -17.29
CA GLN A 320 22.81 9.45 -16.70
C GLN A 320 23.72 9.06 -15.52
N GLU A 321 25.03 9.23 -15.69
CA GLU A 321 26.05 8.93 -14.68
C GLU A 321 25.90 9.83 -13.46
N ALA A 322 25.67 11.13 -13.68
CA ALA A 322 25.48 12.09 -12.59
C ALA A 322 24.22 11.77 -11.79
N ARG A 323 23.10 11.53 -12.47
CA ARG A 323 21.82 11.15 -11.84
C ARG A 323 21.95 9.85 -11.05
N MET A 324 22.60 8.83 -11.60
CA MET A 324 22.87 7.59 -10.87
C MET A 324 23.74 7.81 -9.63
N LYS A 325 24.75 8.69 -9.71
CA LYS A 325 25.56 9.06 -8.54
C LYS A 325 24.72 9.73 -7.45
N TYR A 326 23.79 10.61 -7.81
CA TYR A 326 22.85 11.19 -6.84
C TYR A 326 21.92 10.13 -6.24
N ILE A 327 21.42 9.19 -7.04
CA ILE A 327 20.56 8.10 -6.53
C ILE A 327 21.33 7.30 -5.47
N LEU A 328 22.54 6.85 -5.78
CA LEU A 328 23.40 6.13 -4.84
C LEU A 328 23.67 6.94 -3.56
N LYS A 329 23.99 8.23 -3.69
CA LYS A 329 24.19 9.15 -2.55
C LYS A 329 22.95 9.25 -1.65
N HIS A 330 21.75 9.31 -2.23
CA HIS A 330 20.51 9.40 -1.46
C HIS A 330 20.21 8.09 -0.71
N PHE A 331 20.37 6.94 -1.36
CA PHE A 331 20.23 5.64 -0.68
C PHE A 331 21.24 5.47 0.47
N ASP A 332 22.50 5.85 0.24
CA ASP A 332 23.56 5.83 1.25
C ASP A 332 23.26 6.76 2.44
N TYR A 333 22.74 7.96 2.18
CA TYR A 333 22.32 8.89 3.25
C TYR A 333 21.25 8.28 4.18
N PHE A 334 20.35 7.45 3.64
CA PHE A 334 19.37 6.71 4.43
C PHE A 334 19.85 5.34 4.93
N LYS A 335 21.11 4.97 4.63
CA LYS A 335 21.70 3.66 4.93
C LYS A 335 20.89 2.49 4.38
N ILE A 336 20.22 2.69 3.24
CA ILE A 336 19.48 1.65 2.55
C ILE A 336 20.40 1.02 1.52
N ASP A 337 20.66 -0.27 1.65
CA ASP A 337 21.40 -1.04 0.65
C ASP A 337 20.58 -1.12 -0.65
N LEU A 338 21.15 -0.61 -1.75
CA LEU A 338 20.49 -0.61 -3.05
C LEU A 338 20.33 -2.03 -3.63
N GLU A 339 21.15 -2.99 -3.23
CA GLU A 339 20.97 -4.39 -3.62
C GLU A 339 19.85 -5.08 -2.82
N ARG A 340 19.47 -4.50 -1.66
CA ARG A 340 18.42 -5.01 -0.77
C ARG A 340 17.47 -3.91 -0.29
N PRO A 341 16.84 -3.15 -1.20
CA PRO A 341 16.08 -1.96 -0.82
C PRO A 341 14.75 -2.29 -0.13
N TYR A 342 14.33 -3.55 -0.17
CA TYR A 342 13.19 -4.10 0.56
C TYR A 342 13.45 -4.21 2.07
N LEU A 343 14.70 -4.13 2.52
CA LEU A 343 15.07 -4.14 3.93
C LEU A 343 15.15 -2.71 4.48
N ASN A 344 14.90 -2.59 5.77
CA ASN A 344 15.34 -1.44 6.54
C ASN A 344 16.86 -1.51 6.80
N PRO A 345 17.50 -0.35 7.12
CA PRO A 345 18.89 -0.33 7.53
C PRO A 345 19.14 -1.31 8.69
N ASP A 346 20.25 -2.04 8.60
CA ASP A 346 20.69 -3.02 9.60
C ASP A 346 19.75 -4.22 9.82
N SER A 347 18.70 -4.39 9.00
CA SER A 347 17.82 -5.56 9.08
C SER A 347 18.47 -6.80 8.45
N GLU A 348 18.30 -7.94 9.12
CA GLU A 348 18.74 -9.23 8.60
C GLU A 348 17.75 -9.75 7.54
N ASP A 349 18.29 -10.23 6.42
CA ASP A 349 17.51 -10.84 5.35
C ASP A 349 17.11 -12.29 5.70
N ILE A 350 15.98 -12.45 6.39
CA ILE A 350 15.40 -13.75 6.73
C ILE A 350 14.44 -14.28 5.65
N TYR A 351 14.22 -13.52 4.59
CA TYR A 351 13.13 -13.76 3.65
C TYR A 351 13.54 -14.78 2.58
N THR A 352 12.98 -15.99 2.63
CA THR A 352 13.28 -17.06 1.68
C THR A 352 12.18 -17.20 0.61
N PRO A 353 12.52 -17.34 -0.68
CA PRO A 353 11.53 -17.55 -1.75
C PRO A 353 10.58 -18.73 -1.47
N LEU A 354 9.40 -18.74 -2.11
CA LEU A 354 8.33 -19.73 -1.89
C LEU A 354 8.61 -21.13 -2.48
N ASN A 355 9.84 -21.38 -2.95
CA ASN A 355 10.27 -22.65 -3.56
C ASN A 355 9.74 -23.91 -2.87
#